data_AF-A0A9Q3PBH9-F1
#
_entry.id   AF-A0A9Q3PBH9-F1
#
_cell.length_a   1.000
_cell.length_b   1.000
_cell.length_c   1.000
_cell.angle_alpha   90.00
_cell.angle_beta   90.00
_cell.angle_gamma   90.00
#
_symmetry.space_group_name_H-M   'P 1'
#
loop_
_entity.id
_entity.type
_entity.pdbx_description
1 polymer ?
#
loop_
_entity_poly.entity_id
_entity_poly.type
_entity_poly.pdbx_seq_one_letter_code
_entity_poly.pdbx_strand_id
1 'polypeptide(L)'
;MPPSYPALFSLTLKQKLIQLPSGSDLPMMAPSHSIIQTPLLPHQKTGLAFIWDQEIPNGQSARNLWATSPPGSTFNARHIITNKVISSFESLSTNTHLGGLLADDMGLGKTIQAIALIGTSKERLITNPQLSTPTIIICPPCLITNWISGISKHAQAGALQAKIYHGPTRHSLSKANILKCNIIITSYNTITQKSKEIQTSTSFIFKINWHCIILNEAQ
;
A
#
# COMPACT_ATOMS: atom_id res chain seq x y z
N MET A 1 -46.21 8.11 4.48
CA MET A 1 -45.62 6.77 4.70
C MET A 1 -44.53 6.56 3.67
N PRO A 2 -43.29 6.23 4.05
CA PRO A 2 -42.30 5.82 3.06
C PRO A 2 -42.72 4.46 2.47
N PRO A 3 -42.46 4.18 1.19
CA PRO A 3 -42.82 2.89 0.60
C PRO A 3 -42.02 1.77 1.29
N SER A 4 -42.75 0.76 1.74
CA SER A 4 -42.18 -0.47 2.31
C SER A 4 -41.46 -1.23 1.20
N TYR A 5 -40.13 -1.12 1.16
CA TYR A 5 -39.30 -1.94 0.29
C TYR A 5 -39.30 -3.40 0.80
N PRO A 6 -39.47 -4.39 -0.09
CA PRO A 6 -39.55 -5.79 0.29
C PRO A 6 -38.22 -6.28 0.87
N ALA A 7 -38.31 -7.25 1.78
CA ALA A 7 -37.26 -7.89 2.57
C ALA A 7 -36.13 -8.61 1.78
N LEU A 8 -35.92 -8.28 0.51
CA LEU A 8 -34.87 -8.83 -0.36
C LEU A 8 -33.52 -8.09 -0.26
N PHE A 9 -33.43 -7.02 0.53
CA PHE A 9 -32.24 -6.16 0.60
C PHE A 9 -31.51 -6.15 1.94
N SER A 10 -31.85 -7.05 2.86
CA SER A 10 -31.04 -7.31 4.06
C SER A 10 -29.91 -8.28 3.72
N LEU A 11 -28.99 -7.89 2.83
CA LEU A 11 -27.63 -8.40 2.91
C LEU A 11 -27.09 -7.88 4.24
N THR A 12 -27.36 -8.62 5.32
CA THR A 12 -26.87 -8.25 6.63
C THR A 12 -25.36 -8.12 6.51
N LEU A 13 -24.78 -7.08 7.07
CA LEU A 13 -23.33 -6.87 7.08
C LEU A 13 -22.58 -8.15 7.48
N LYS A 14 -23.16 -8.95 8.38
CA LYS A 14 -22.72 -10.30 8.73
C LYS A 14 -22.57 -11.24 7.53
N GLN A 15 -23.58 -11.37 6.68
CA GLN A 15 -23.52 -12.22 5.47
C GLN A 15 -22.42 -11.76 4.51
N LYS A 16 -22.25 -10.45 4.33
CA LYS A 16 -21.18 -9.95 3.46
C LYS A 16 -19.80 -10.18 4.06
N LEU A 17 -19.63 -9.98 5.37
CA LEU A 17 -18.36 -10.25 6.06
C LEU A 17 -17.96 -11.72 5.94
N ILE A 18 -18.91 -12.66 6.00
CA ILE A 18 -18.67 -14.10 5.81
C ILE A 18 -18.21 -14.42 4.38
N GLN A 19 -18.66 -13.62 3.39
CA GLN A 19 -18.29 -13.79 1.98
C GLN A 19 -16.98 -13.10 1.61
N LEU A 20 -16.32 -12.42 2.54
CA LEU A 20 -15.01 -11.84 2.26
C LEU A 20 -14.00 -12.97 1.99
N PRO A 21 -13.15 -12.83 0.97
CA PRO A 21 -12.15 -13.83 0.66
C PRO A 21 -11.25 -14.05 1.88
N SER A 22 -11.09 -15.31 2.25
CA SER A 22 -10.16 -15.71 3.31
C SER A 22 -8.74 -15.82 2.76
N GLY A 23 -7.74 -15.93 3.63
CA GLY A 23 -6.34 -16.01 3.23
C GLY A 23 -6.02 -17.14 2.23
N SER A 24 -6.78 -18.24 2.24
CA SER A 24 -6.66 -19.36 1.30
C SER A 24 -7.30 -19.11 -0.06
N ASP A 25 -8.22 -18.15 -0.16
CA ASP A 25 -8.95 -17.83 -1.39
C ASP A 25 -8.23 -16.76 -2.23
N LEU A 26 -7.18 -16.17 -1.66
CA LEU A 26 -6.41 -15.12 -2.32
C LEU A 26 -5.52 -15.71 -3.43
N PRO A 27 -5.44 -15.04 -4.58
CA PRO A 27 -4.51 -15.45 -5.62
C PRO A 27 -3.07 -15.33 -5.13
N MET A 28 -2.19 -16.17 -5.66
CA MET A 28 -0.76 -16.02 -5.44
C MET A 28 -0.18 -15.06 -6.48
N MET A 29 0.62 -14.10 -6.01
CA MET A 29 1.38 -13.18 -6.87
C MET A 29 2.87 -13.35 -6.63
N ALA A 30 3.68 -13.29 -7.70
CA ALA A 30 5.12 -13.26 -7.61
C ALA A 30 5.66 -11.96 -8.23
N PRO A 31 6.62 -11.28 -7.58
CA PRO A 31 7.33 -10.17 -8.20
C PRO A 31 8.23 -10.70 -9.32
N SER A 32 8.60 -9.83 -10.25
CA SER A 32 9.56 -10.19 -11.29
C SER A 32 10.94 -10.53 -10.73
N HIS A 33 11.52 -11.60 -11.27
CA HIS A 33 12.85 -12.07 -10.91
C HIS A 33 13.99 -11.12 -11.29
N SER A 34 13.73 -10.16 -12.20
CA SER A 34 14.70 -9.11 -12.56
C SER A 34 14.84 -8.04 -11.48
N ILE A 35 13.90 -7.96 -10.53
CA ILE A 35 13.93 -7.02 -9.41
C ILE A 35 14.12 -7.73 -8.09
N ILE A 36 13.38 -8.82 -7.85
CA ILE A 36 13.42 -9.57 -6.59
C ILE A 36 14.03 -10.94 -6.85
N GLN A 37 15.19 -11.19 -6.25
CA GLN A 37 15.91 -12.46 -6.44
C GLN A 37 15.44 -13.55 -5.48
N THR A 38 14.92 -13.18 -4.31
CA THR A 38 14.45 -14.16 -3.31
C THR A 38 13.08 -14.71 -3.71
N PRO A 39 12.91 -16.05 -3.82
CA PRO A 39 11.61 -16.65 -4.05
C PRO A 39 10.72 -16.47 -2.81
N LEU A 40 9.48 -16.01 -3.03
CA LEU A 40 8.49 -15.86 -1.97
C LEU A 40 7.87 -17.22 -1.59
N LEU A 41 7.61 -17.41 -0.29
CA LEU A 41 6.82 -18.52 0.23
C LEU A 41 5.34 -18.37 -0.18
N PRO A 42 4.54 -19.46 -0.22
CA PRO A 42 3.14 -19.40 -0.64
C PRO A 42 2.31 -18.33 0.09
N HIS A 43 2.43 -18.24 1.42
CA HIS A 43 1.73 -17.22 2.21
C HIS A 43 2.23 -15.80 1.94
N GLN A 44 3.50 -15.65 1.55
CA GLN A 44 4.04 -14.35 1.15
C GLN A 44 3.53 -13.91 -0.21
N LYS A 45 3.26 -14.85 -1.11
CA LYS A 45 2.66 -14.58 -2.43
C LYS A 45 1.20 -14.15 -2.30
N THR A 46 0.43 -14.76 -1.41
CA THR A 46 -0.95 -14.35 -1.13
C THR A 46 -0.98 -13.00 -0.40
N GLY A 47 -0.09 -12.79 0.57
CA GLY A 47 0.08 -11.48 1.24
C GLY A 47 0.45 -10.36 0.26
N LEU A 48 1.37 -10.63 -0.68
CA LEU A 48 1.72 -9.69 -1.75
C LEU A 48 0.52 -9.38 -2.65
N ALA A 49 -0.23 -10.40 -3.09
CA ALA A 49 -1.40 -10.19 -3.93
C ALA A 49 -2.48 -9.35 -3.24
N PHE A 50 -2.69 -9.59 -1.95
CA PHE A 50 -3.64 -8.86 -1.13
C PHE A 50 -3.29 -7.39 -1.00
N ILE A 51 -2.06 -7.07 -0.60
CA ILE A 51 -1.64 -5.67 -0.43
C ILE A 51 -1.58 -4.95 -1.78
N TRP A 52 -1.18 -5.66 -2.85
CA TRP A 52 -1.18 -5.13 -4.21
C TRP A 52 -2.58 -4.75 -4.70
N ASP A 53 -3.58 -5.61 -4.46
CA ASP A 53 -4.97 -5.31 -4.83
C ASP A 53 -5.53 -4.07 -4.10
N GLN A 54 -5.01 -3.76 -2.91
CA GLN A 54 -5.34 -2.53 -2.18
C GLN A 54 -4.59 -1.28 -2.68
N GLU A 55 -3.48 -1.44 -3.41
CA GLU A 55 -2.76 -0.34 -4.06
C GLU A 55 -3.32 -0.01 -5.46
N ILE A 56 -4.14 -0.87 -6.05
CA ILE A 56 -4.73 -0.65 -7.38
C ILE A 56 -6.11 0.03 -7.24
N PRO A 57 -6.34 1.18 -7.91
CA PRO A 57 -7.67 1.74 -8.07
C PRO A 57 -8.63 0.71 -8.69
N ASN A 58 -9.80 0.52 -8.09
CA ASN A 58 -10.82 -0.47 -8.50
C ASN A 58 -10.43 -1.94 -8.34
N GLY A 59 -9.41 -2.25 -7.52
CA GLY A 59 -9.10 -3.61 -7.05
C GLY A 59 -10.32 -4.33 -6.48
N GLN A 60 -10.27 -5.66 -6.38
CA GLN A 60 -11.38 -6.47 -5.91
C GLN A 60 -11.76 -6.10 -4.46
N SER A 61 -10.75 -5.83 -3.63
CA SER A 61 -10.90 -5.44 -2.23
C SER A 61 -11.70 -4.15 -2.04
N ALA A 62 -11.58 -3.20 -2.97
CA ALA A 62 -12.36 -1.96 -2.92
C ALA A 62 -13.88 -2.19 -3.10
N ARG A 63 -14.28 -3.35 -3.64
CA ARG A 63 -15.69 -3.72 -3.90
C ARG A 63 -16.30 -4.59 -2.81
N ASN A 64 -15.50 -5.04 -1.84
CA ASN A 64 -15.91 -5.99 -0.81
C ASN A 64 -17.12 -5.54 0.03
N LEU A 65 -17.29 -4.24 0.23
CA LEU A 65 -18.42 -3.67 0.99
C LEU A 65 -19.55 -3.11 0.11
N TRP A 66 -19.53 -3.41 -1.19
CA TRP A 66 -20.57 -3.01 -2.13
C TRP A 66 -21.46 -4.19 -2.50
N ALA A 67 -22.76 -3.91 -2.59
CA ALA A 67 -23.77 -4.83 -3.10
C ALA A 67 -24.28 -4.33 -4.45
N THR A 68 -24.20 -5.17 -5.48
CA THR A 68 -24.73 -4.87 -6.82
C THR A 68 -26.25 -4.87 -6.78
N SER A 69 -26.86 -3.89 -7.43
CA SER A 69 -28.30 -3.79 -7.55
C SER A 69 -28.85 -4.76 -8.60
N PRO A 70 -30.11 -5.20 -8.48
CA PRO A 70 -30.77 -5.98 -9.54
C PRO A 70 -30.87 -5.20 -10.86
N PRO A 71 -30.93 -5.90 -12.01
CA PRO A 71 -31.20 -5.28 -13.31
C PRO A 71 -32.44 -4.39 -13.29
N GLY A 72 -32.38 -3.21 -13.92
CA GLY A 72 -33.47 -2.23 -13.96
C GLY A 72 -33.51 -1.24 -12.78
N SER A 73 -32.56 -1.35 -11.83
CA SER A 73 -32.40 -0.37 -10.74
C SER A 73 -31.84 0.97 -11.24
N THR A 74 -32.15 2.07 -10.54
CA THR A 74 -31.64 3.42 -10.87
C THR A 74 -30.16 3.63 -10.56
N PHE A 75 -29.53 2.71 -9.83
CA PHE A 75 -28.12 2.71 -9.46
C PHE A 75 -27.55 1.30 -9.55
N ASN A 76 -26.26 1.17 -9.84
CA ASN A 76 -25.61 -0.12 -10.09
C ASN A 76 -25.12 -0.81 -8.81
N ALA A 77 -24.68 -0.05 -7.81
CA ALA A 77 -24.27 -0.62 -6.53
C ALA A 77 -24.56 0.30 -5.37
N ARG A 78 -24.69 -0.29 -4.18
CA ARG A 78 -24.87 0.40 -2.90
C ARG A 78 -23.85 -0.09 -1.87
N HIS A 79 -23.25 0.83 -1.13
CA HIS A 79 -22.35 0.51 -0.04
C HIS A 79 -23.14 0.03 1.18
N ILE A 80 -22.75 -1.10 1.75
CA ILE A 80 -23.55 -1.84 2.75
C ILE A 80 -23.64 -1.08 4.09
N ILE A 81 -22.62 -0.28 4.43
CA ILE A 81 -22.58 0.46 5.70
C ILE A 81 -23.16 1.87 5.55
N THR A 82 -22.67 2.61 4.55
CA THR A 82 -22.98 4.05 4.41
C THR A 82 -24.22 4.31 3.56
N ASN A 83 -24.78 3.29 2.92
CA ASN A 83 -25.87 3.39 1.94
C ASN A 83 -25.57 4.29 0.73
N LYS A 84 -24.32 4.72 0.53
CA LYS A 84 -23.90 5.47 -0.66
C LYS A 84 -24.18 4.63 -1.91
N VAL A 85 -24.75 5.23 -2.94
CA VAL A 85 -25.03 4.58 -4.22
C VAL A 85 -24.07 5.08 -5.30
N ILE A 86 -23.75 4.21 -6.25
CA ILE A 86 -22.94 4.55 -7.42
C ILE A 86 -23.62 4.04 -8.69
N SER A 87 -23.49 4.83 -9.76
CA SER A 87 -23.91 4.44 -11.11
C SER A 87 -22.90 3.53 -11.81
N SER A 88 -21.61 3.58 -11.44
CA SER A 88 -20.58 2.69 -11.98
C SER A 88 -19.48 2.41 -10.95
N PHE A 89 -18.90 1.21 -10.99
CA PHE A 89 -17.76 0.88 -10.10
C PHE A 89 -16.50 1.68 -10.43
N GLU A 90 -16.38 2.21 -11.65
CA GLU A 90 -15.29 3.12 -12.03
C GLU A 90 -15.28 4.40 -11.19
N SER A 91 -16.44 4.85 -10.71
CA SER A 91 -16.56 6.03 -9.82
C SER A 91 -15.98 5.80 -8.42
N LEU A 92 -15.64 4.56 -8.04
CA LEU A 92 -14.96 4.27 -6.77
C LEU A 92 -13.53 4.80 -6.75
N SER A 93 -12.85 4.77 -7.91
CA SER A 93 -11.41 5.10 -8.04
C SER A 93 -11.02 6.48 -7.50
N THR A 94 -11.96 7.42 -7.39
CA THR A 94 -11.68 8.81 -6.99
C THR A 94 -11.74 9.05 -5.48
N ASN A 95 -12.29 8.10 -4.69
CA ASN A 95 -12.58 8.32 -3.26
C ASN A 95 -12.08 7.21 -2.33
N THR A 96 -11.32 6.23 -2.84
CA THR A 96 -10.74 5.16 -2.00
C THR A 96 -9.33 5.52 -1.59
N HIS A 97 -9.08 5.55 -0.28
CA HIS A 97 -7.72 5.50 0.24
C HIS A 97 -7.08 4.18 -0.18
N LEU A 98 -5.91 4.25 -0.82
CA LEU A 98 -5.15 3.09 -1.27
C LEU A 98 -4.16 2.66 -0.20
N GLY A 99 -3.82 1.38 -0.20
CA GLY A 99 -2.95 0.75 0.79
C GLY A 99 -3.72 -0.04 1.85
N GLY A 100 -2.98 -0.71 2.72
CA GLY A 100 -3.55 -1.66 3.67
C GLY A 100 -2.65 -1.93 4.87
N LEU A 101 -3.14 -2.81 5.75
CA LEU A 101 -2.42 -3.28 6.92
C LEU A 101 -1.89 -4.69 6.67
N LEU A 102 -0.58 -4.86 6.81
CA LEU A 102 0.06 -6.17 6.83
C LEU A 102 0.39 -6.56 8.27
N ALA A 103 -0.55 -7.24 8.91
CA ALA A 103 -0.50 -7.59 10.33
C ALA A 103 -0.25 -9.09 10.57
N ASP A 104 0.51 -9.74 9.70
CA ASP A 104 0.98 -11.12 9.88
C ASP A 104 1.78 -11.27 11.17
N ASP A 105 1.82 -12.48 11.73
CA ASP A 105 2.65 -12.79 12.90
C ASP A 105 4.14 -12.45 12.68
N MET A 106 4.83 -12.17 13.79
CA MET A 106 6.28 -11.95 13.77
C MET A 106 6.99 -13.19 13.20
N GLY A 107 7.95 -12.98 12.31
CA GLY A 107 8.71 -14.07 11.67
C GLY A 107 8.15 -14.57 10.33
N LEU A 108 6.92 -14.18 9.93
CA LEU A 108 6.34 -14.63 8.64
C LEU A 108 6.92 -13.94 7.39
N GLY A 109 7.85 -13.00 7.59
CA GLY A 109 8.56 -12.33 6.49
C GLY A 109 7.84 -11.10 5.94
N LYS A 110 7.18 -10.30 6.79
CA LYS A 110 6.57 -9.03 6.38
C LYS A 110 7.54 -8.10 5.63
N THR A 111 8.81 -8.06 6.03
CA THR A 111 9.84 -7.26 5.37
C THR A 111 10.07 -7.68 3.92
N ILE A 112 10.19 -8.99 3.63
CA ILE A 112 10.37 -9.47 2.25
C ILE A 112 9.11 -9.19 1.42
N GLN A 113 7.91 -9.36 1.99
CA GLN A 113 6.66 -9.02 1.30
C GLN A 113 6.60 -7.53 0.94
N ALA A 114 6.98 -6.64 1.86
CA ALA A 114 7.04 -5.20 1.62
C ALA A 114 8.09 -4.82 0.56
N ILE A 115 9.27 -5.46 0.57
CA ILE A 115 10.28 -5.23 -0.48
C ILE A 115 9.75 -5.72 -1.84
N ALA A 116 9.07 -6.87 -1.87
CA ALA A 116 8.45 -7.40 -3.08
C ALA A 116 7.36 -6.49 -3.63
N LEU A 117 6.56 -5.87 -2.74
CA LEU A 117 5.57 -4.86 -3.10
C LEU A 117 6.24 -3.67 -3.79
N ILE A 118 7.28 -3.08 -3.18
CA ILE A 118 8.03 -1.96 -3.78
C ILE A 118 8.59 -2.35 -5.15
N GLY A 119 9.14 -3.56 -5.27
CA GLY A 119 9.66 -4.07 -6.54
C GLY A 119 8.58 -4.17 -7.62
N THR A 120 7.42 -4.70 -7.26
CA THR A 120 6.26 -4.82 -8.16
C THR A 120 5.73 -3.45 -8.58
N SER A 121 5.60 -2.51 -7.63
CA SER A 121 5.15 -1.15 -7.93
C SER A 121 6.14 -0.45 -8.86
N LYS A 122 7.45 -0.65 -8.68
CA LYS A 122 8.48 -0.10 -9.57
C LYS A 122 8.27 -0.51 -11.03
N GLU A 123 7.91 -1.76 -11.33
CA GLU A 123 7.66 -2.20 -12.71
C GLU A 123 6.53 -1.43 -13.36
N ARG A 124 5.44 -1.24 -12.62
CA ARG A 124 4.32 -0.42 -13.06
C ARG A 124 4.74 1.03 -13.30
N LEU A 125 5.59 1.58 -12.44
CA LEU A 125 6.10 2.95 -12.61
C LEU A 125 7.02 3.12 -13.81
N ILE A 126 7.77 2.08 -14.22
CA ILE A 126 8.55 2.11 -15.47
C ILE A 126 7.64 2.32 -16.68
N THR A 127 6.46 1.69 -16.68
CA THR A 127 5.47 1.87 -17.76
C THR A 127 4.74 3.22 -17.71
N ASN A 128 4.78 3.93 -16.57
CA ASN A 128 4.17 5.24 -16.41
C ASN A 128 5.11 6.22 -15.66
N PRO A 129 6.08 6.83 -16.37
CA PRO A 129 7.14 7.64 -15.75
C PRO A 129 6.63 8.84 -14.95
N GLN A 130 5.43 9.35 -15.24
CA GLN A 130 4.83 10.46 -14.49
C GLN A 130 4.51 10.11 -13.04
N LEU A 131 4.42 8.82 -12.71
CA LEU A 131 4.17 8.30 -11.37
C LEU A 131 5.44 7.87 -10.63
N SER A 132 6.63 8.06 -11.23
CA SER A 132 7.92 7.60 -10.70
C SER A 132 8.39 8.42 -9.49
N THR A 133 7.69 8.27 -8.36
CA THR A 133 8.07 8.83 -7.06
C THR A 133 8.64 7.75 -6.14
N PRO A 134 9.48 8.13 -5.15
CA PRO A 134 10.09 7.17 -4.24
C PRO A 134 9.09 6.64 -3.20
N THR A 135 9.40 5.49 -2.62
CA THR A 135 8.75 4.97 -1.40
C THR A 135 9.53 5.40 -0.16
N ILE A 136 8.83 5.79 0.91
CA ILE A 136 9.45 6.05 2.22
C ILE A 136 9.09 4.96 3.22
N ILE A 137 10.10 4.46 3.92
CA ILE A 137 9.97 3.50 5.02
C ILE A 137 10.28 4.24 6.32
N ILE A 138 9.34 4.23 7.24
CA ILE A 138 9.46 4.82 8.57
C ILE A 138 9.46 3.67 9.57
N CYS A 139 10.53 3.54 10.34
CA CYS A 139 10.73 2.43 11.27
C CYS A 139 11.46 2.85 12.55
N PRO A 140 11.45 2.06 13.63
CA PRO A 140 12.36 2.26 14.76
C PRO A 140 13.83 2.35 14.29
N PRO A 141 14.66 3.25 14.87
CA PRO A 141 16.06 3.42 14.45
C PRO A 141 16.87 2.13 14.40
N CYS A 142 16.62 1.20 15.33
CA CYS A 142 17.28 -0.10 15.40
C CYS A 142 16.97 -1.04 14.21
N LEU A 143 15.92 -0.76 13.44
CA LEU A 143 15.52 -1.57 12.28
C LEU A 143 16.01 -1.01 10.94
N ILE A 144 16.61 0.19 10.90
CA ILE A 144 17.09 0.82 9.66
C ILE A 144 18.11 -0.07 8.94
N THR A 145 19.07 -0.61 9.70
CA THR A 145 20.12 -1.51 9.17
C THR A 145 19.53 -2.82 8.66
N ASN A 146 18.51 -3.35 9.35
CA ASN A 146 17.80 -4.55 8.94
C ASN A 146 17.08 -4.36 7.61
N TRP A 147 16.46 -3.20 7.38
CA TRP A 147 15.85 -2.87 6.09
C TRP A 147 16.88 -2.78 4.96
N ILE A 148 18.02 -2.10 5.19
CA ILE A 148 19.09 -2.02 4.19
C ILE A 148 19.64 -3.40 3.84
N SER A 149 19.92 -4.21 4.85
CA SER A 149 20.39 -5.59 4.68
C SER A 149 19.36 -6.45 3.95
N GLY A 150 18.07 -6.33 4.32
CA GLY A 150 16.98 -7.02 3.66
C GLY A 150 16.85 -6.65 2.19
N ILE A 151 16.92 -5.36 1.85
CA ILE A 151 16.87 -4.90 0.44
C ILE A 151 18.06 -5.45 -0.34
N SER A 152 19.28 -5.37 0.21
CA SER A 152 20.49 -5.92 -0.42
C SER A 152 20.42 -7.44 -0.62
N LYS A 153 19.85 -8.16 0.35
CA LYS A 153 19.68 -9.61 0.32
C LYS A 153 18.61 -10.05 -0.68
N HIS A 154 17.52 -9.31 -0.78
CA HIS A 154 16.31 -9.78 -1.46
C HIS A 154 16.10 -9.19 -2.86
N ALA A 155 16.62 -8.00 -3.13
CA ALA A 155 16.58 -7.39 -4.44
C ALA A 155 17.80 -7.78 -5.28
N GLN A 156 17.64 -7.77 -6.61
CA GLN A 156 18.74 -7.87 -7.55
C GLN A 156 19.69 -6.67 -7.39
N ALA A 157 20.97 -6.87 -7.66
CA ALA A 157 21.98 -5.83 -7.53
C ALA A 157 21.63 -4.61 -8.39
N GLY A 158 21.51 -3.44 -7.76
CA GLY A 158 21.14 -2.19 -8.43
C GLY A 158 19.65 -2.04 -8.79
N ALA A 159 18.82 -3.07 -8.58
CA ALA A 159 17.40 -3.02 -8.92
C ALA A 159 16.58 -2.15 -7.96
N LEU A 160 16.95 -2.01 -6.69
CA LEU A 160 16.31 -1.10 -5.74
C LEU A 160 17.35 -0.23 -5.04
N GLN A 161 17.40 1.05 -5.37
CA GLN A 161 18.31 2.00 -4.74
C GLN A 161 17.69 2.58 -3.47
N ALA A 162 18.23 2.17 -2.32
CA ALA A 162 17.81 2.64 -1.01
C ALA A 162 18.81 3.65 -0.41
N LYS A 163 18.32 4.72 0.23
CA LYS A 163 19.13 5.66 1.01
C LYS A 163 18.56 5.89 2.40
N ILE A 164 19.46 6.14 3.34
CA ILE A 164 19.11 6.42 4.75
C ILE A 164 18.99 7.93 4.94
N TYR A 165 17.82 8.37 5.38
CA TYR A 165 17.55 9.73 5.85
C TYR A 165 17.44 9.72 7.37
N HIS A 166 18.58 9.57 8.06
CA HIS A 166 18.64 9.52 9.53
C HIS A 166 20.01 9.99 10.02
N GLY A 167 20.08 10.52 11.25
CA GLY A 167 21.36 10.95 11.84
C GLY A 167 22.10 12.00 10.99
N PRO A 168 23.45 12.06 11.06
CA PRO A 168 24.25 13.03 10.30
C PRO A 168 24.13 12.88 8.78
N THR A 169 23.90 11.65 8.28
CA THR A 169 23.86 11.38 6.83
C THR A 169 22.71 12.09 6.13
N ARG A 170 21.64 12.46 6.86
CA ARG A 170 20.51 13.24 6.33
C ARG A 170 20.92 14.57 5.70
N HIS A 171 21.98 15.21 6.20
CA HIS A 171 22.45 16.52 5.71
C HIS A 171 23.07 16.43 4.31
N SER A 172 23.46 15.22 3.88
CA SER A 172 24.00 14.97 2.53
C SER A 172 22.91 14.75 1.47
N LEU A 173 21.64 14.62 1.87
CA LEU A 173 20.54 14.31 0.95
C LEU A 173 19.75 15.57 0.60
N SER A 174 19.83 15.97 -0.67
CA SER A 174 18.93 16.97 -1.23
C SER A 174 17.63 16.35 -1.75
N LYS A 175 16.61 17.19 -1.98
CA LYS A 175 15.36 16.78 -2.66
C LYS A 175 15.64 16.08 -4.00
N ALA A 176 16.60 16.58 -4.78
CA ALA A 176 16.96 15.99 -6.07
C ALA A 176 17.61 14.60 -5.93
N ASN A 177 18.38 14.36 -4.85
CA ASN A 177 18.94 13.03 -4.61
C ASN A 177 17.87 12.02 -4.23
N ILE A 178 16.87 12.44 -3.44
CA ILE A 178 15.77 11.57 -3.00
C ILE A 178 14.87 11.16 -4.17
N LEU A 179 14.52 12.11 -5.05
CA LEU A 179 13.69 11.81 -6.22
C LEU A 179 14.35 10.85 -7.22
N LYS A 180 15.69 10.67 -7.14
CA LYS A 180 16.42 9.68 -7.96
C LYS A 180 16.49 8.29 -7.31
N CYS A 181 16.09 8.16 -6.04
CA CYS A 181 16.13 6.88 -5.33
C CYS A 181 14.81 6.13 -5.50
N ASN A 182 14.83 4.82 -5.24
CA ASN A 182 13.60 4.04 -5.16
C ASN A 182 13.03 4.05 -3.74
N ILE A 183 13.91 3.99 -2.73
CA ILE A 183 13.53 3.83 -1.33
C ILE A 183 14.28 4.84 -0.46
N ILE A 184 13.56 5.52 0.43
CA ILE A 184 14.14 6.31 1.52
C ILE A 184 13.75 5.68 2.85
N ILE A 185 14.72 5.43 3.71
CA ILE A 185 14.49 4.84 5.04
C ILE A 185 14.79 5.89 6.10
N THR A 186 13.86 6.10 7.01
CA THR A 186 13.97 7.06 8.10
C THR A 186 13.38 6.48 9.39
N SER A 187 13.49 7.24 10.48
CA SER A 187 12.86 6.89 11.75
C SER A 187 11.71 7.81 12.11
N TYR A 188 10.78 7.31 12.93
CA TYR A 188 9.69 8.10 13.51
C TYR A 188 10.21 9.37 14.17
N ASN A 189 11.26 9.27 15.01
CA ASN A 189 11.87 10.42 15.67
C ASN A 189 12.38 11.47 14.67
N THR A 190 12.95 11.05 13.55
CA THR A 190 13.45 11.97 12.51
C THR A 190 12.30 12.70 11.82
N ILE A 191 11.20 12.01 11.51
CA ILE A 191 10.00 12.62 10.94
C ILE A 191 9.35 13.60 11.93
N THR A 192 9.21 13.22 13.20
CA THR A 192 8.63 14.09 14.25
C THR A 192 9.48 15.33 14.51
N GLN A 193 10.81 15.24 14.46
CA GLN A 193 11.67 16.42 14.54
C GLN A 193 11.46 17.34 13.34
N LYS A 194 11.40 16.76 12.14
CA LYS A 194 11.23 17.51 10.89
C LYS A 194 9.84 18.10 10.73
N SER A 195 8.81 17.58 11.40
CA SER A 195 7.46 18.14 11.33
C SER A 195 7.37 19.52 11.99
N LYS A 196 8.18 19.77 13.03
CA LYS A 196 8.30 21.09 13.66
C LYS A 196 8.82 22.15 12.69
N GLU A 197 9.60 21.74 11.71
CA GLU A 197 10.17 22.58 10.65
C GLU A 197 9.22 22.79 9.45
N ILE A 198 7.99 22.28 9.49
CA ILE A 198 6.99 22.50 8.43
C ILE A 198 6.65 24.00 8.35
N GLN A 199 6.48 24.66 9.50
CA GLN A 199 6.15 26.09 9.58
C GLN A 199 7.26 26.97 9.02
N THR A 200 8.52 26.56 9.18
CA THR A 200 9.69 27.30 8.67
C THR A 200 10.00 27.00 7.21
N SER A 201 9.21 26.16 6.53
CA SER A 201 9.39 25.75 5.12
C SER A 201 10.73 25.10 4.76
N THR A 202 11.57 24.80 5.75
CA THR A 202 12.92 24.24 5.56
C THR A 202 12.90 22.73 5.31
N SER A 203 11.81 22.05 5.66
CA SER A 203 11.70 20.59 5.56
C SER A 203 11.14 20.15 4.20
N PHE A 204 12.03 19.81 3.26
CA PHE A 204 11.61 19.34 1.94
C PHE A 204 10.96 17.94 1.96
N ILE A 205 11.16 17.14 3.03
CA ILE A 205 10.66 15.75 3.12
C ILE A 205 9.13 15.68 3.06
N PHE A 206 8.44 16.72 3.56
CA PHE A 206 6.98 16.88 3.50
C PHE A 206 6.49 17.54 2.20
N LYS A 207 7.42 18.02 1.34
CA LYS A 207 7.13 18.61 0.02
C LYS A 207 7.37 17.62 -1.13
N ILE A 208 7.58 16.35 -0.81
CA ILE A 208 7.76 15.25 -1.75
C ILE A 208 6.47 14.47 -1.80
N ASN A 209 5.98 14.20 -3.02
CA ASN A 209 4.93 13.23 -3.24
C ASN A 209 5.58 11.85 -3.14
N TRP A 210 5.24 11.10 -2.11
CA TRP A 210 5.70 9.72 -1.94
C TRP A 210 4.77 8.79 -2.71
N HIS A 211 5.34 7.79 -3.37
CA HIS A 211 4.56 6.75 -4.03
C HIS A 211 3.82 5.91 -2.99
N CYS A 212 4.55 5.48 -1.97
CA CYS A 212 4.04 4.68 -0.86
C CYS A 212 4.75 5.11 0.43
N ILE A 213 4.03 5.04 1.55
CA ILE A 213 4.55 5.26 2.90
C ILE A 213 4.37 3.94 3.66
N ILE A 214 5.48 3.31 4.02
CA ILE A 214 5.49 2.08 4.81
C ILE A 214 5.83 2.44 6.25
N LEU A 215 4.89 2.14 7.15
CA LEU A 215 5.07 2.30 8.59
C LEU A 215 5.36 0.92 9.18
N ASN A 216 6.56 0.74 9.72
CA ASN A 216 6.99 -0.54 10.29
C ASN A 216 6.99 -0.49 11.82
N GLU A 217 6.35 -1.47 12.46
CA GLU A 217 6.12 -1.50 13.91
C GLU A 217 5.38 -0.25 14.41
N ALA A 218 4.35 0.15 13.68
CA ALA A 218 3.43 1.21 14.12
C ALA A 218 2.48 0.64 15.18
N GLN A 219 2.69 1.05 16.42
CA GLN A 219 1.87 0.72 17.59
C GLN A 219 1.12 1.95 18.09
#